data_AF-A0A817DY37-F1
#
_entry.id   AF-A0A817DY37-F1
#
_cell.length_a   1.000
_cell.length_b   1.000
_cell.length_c   1.000
_cell.angle_alpha   90.00
_cell.angle_beta   90.00
_cell.angle_gamma   90.00
#
_symmetry.space_group_name_H-M   'P 1'
#
loop_
_entity.id
_entity.type
_entity.pdbx_description
1 polymer ?
#
loop_
_entity_poly.entity_id
_entity_poly.type
_entity_poly.pdbx_seq_one_letter_code
_entity_poly.pdbx_strand_id
1 'polypeptide(L)' 'MPEIGSCTDITCNDEIKELYECHCCLRLVCLNHLIQHVEITKQNKQRLNSVRDELNTVITALTLIVEKKLLTIGPRTKFD' A
#
# COMPACT_ATOMS: atom_id res chain seq x y z
N MET A 1 9.75 7.69 17.89
CA MET A 1 8.40 7.33 17.43
C MET A 1 7.91 6.25 18.38
N PRO A 2 6.74 6.39 19.03
CA PRO A 2 6.24 5.33 19.91
C PRO A 2 5.95 4.08 19.07
N GLU A 3 6.36 2.92 19.56
CA GLU A 3 6.09 1.62 18.93
C GLU A 3 4.62 1.26 19.10
N ILE A 4 3.76 1.88 18.28
CA ILE A 4 2.35 1.52 18.20
C ILE A 4 2.25 0.01 17.96
N GLY A 5 1.74 -0.72 18.95
CA GLY A 5 1.44 -2.15 18.81
C GLY A 5 2.29 -3.13 19.61
N SER A 6 3.07 -2.70 20.59
CA SER A 6 3.56 -3.61 21.63
C SER A 6 2.72 -3.47 22.89
N CYS A 7 2.19 -4.56 23.43
CA CYS A 7 1.54 -4.54 24.75
C CYS A 7 2.52 -4.34 25.91
N THR A 8 3.77 -3.99 25.62
CA THR A 8 4.75 -3.49 26.59
C THR A 8 4.60 -1.99 26.86
N ASP A 9 3.78 -1.26 26.09
CA ASP A 9 3.44 0.13 26.42
C ASP A 9 2.51 0.18 27.63
N ILE A 10 2.84 1.06 28.59
CA ILE A 10 2.15 1.31 29.88
C ILE A 10 0.64 1.57 29.75
N THR A 11 0.14 1.82 28.54
CA THR A 11 -1.29 2.02 28.23
C THR A 11 -2.07 0.72 28.06
N CYS A 12 -1.42 -0.43 27.93
CA CYS A 12 -2.05 -1.75 27.99
C CYS A 12 -2.18 -2.19 29.45
N ASN A 13 -3.30 -1.80 30.06
CA ASN A 13 -3.63 -2.02 31.46
C ASN A 13 -3.39 -3.48 31.92
N ASP A 14 -2.88 -3.64 33.15
CA ASP A 14 -2.37 -4.87 33.81
C ASP A 14 -3.34 -6.08 33.94
N GLU A 15 -4.44 -6.13 33.18
CA GLU A 15 -5.46 -7.19 33.23
C GLU A 15 -5.60 -7.98 31.91
N ILE A 16 -4.60 -7.94 31.02
CA ILE A 16 -4.64 -8.71 29.77
C ILE A 16 -4.38 -10.19 30.08
N LYS A 17 -5.46 -10.94 30.28
CA LYS A 17 -5.42 -12.39 30.55
C LYS A 17 -5.02 -13.22 29.34
N GLU A 18 -5.20 -12.69 28.12
CA GLU A 18 -4.91 -13.39 26.87
C GLU A 18 -4.26 -12.47 25.84
N LEU A 19 -3.18 -12.96 25.23
CA LEU A 19 -2.50 -12.33 24.10
C LEU A 19 -2.82 -13.08 22.82
N TYR A 20 -2.95 -12.34 21.73
CA TYR A 20 -3.26 -12.84 20.40
C TYR A 20 -2.11 -12.50 19.45
N GLU A 21 -1.78 -13.42 18.56
CA GLU A 21 -0.77 -13.18 17.54
C GLU A 21 -1.36 -12.34 16.40
N CYS A 22 -0.77 -11.18 16.15
CA CYS A 22 -1.10 -10.37 14.99
C CYS A 22 -0.42 -10.93 13.74
N HIS A 23 -1.18 -11.60 12.86
CA HIS A 23 -0.64 -12.14 11.61
C HIS A 23 -0.06 -11.10 10.63
N CYS A 24 -0.30 -9.80 10.85
CA CYS A 24 0.25 -8.73 10.01
C CYS A 24 1.71 -8.41 10.35
N CYS A 25 2.09 -8.49 11.63
CA CYS A 25 3.43 -8.12 12.11
C CYS A 25 4.10 -9.17 13.01
N LEU A 26 3.45 -10.32 13.20
CA LEU A 26 3.89 -11.45 14.04
C LEU A 26 4.18 -11.07 15.49
N ARG A 27 3.53 -10.02 16.00
CA ARG A 27 3.64 -9.57 17.40
C ARG A 27 2.46 -10.10 18.22
N LEU A 28 2.73 -10.51 19.47
CA LEU A 28 1.68 -10.81 20.45
C LEU A 28 1.10 -9.51 21.00
N VAL A 29 -0.21 -9.34 20.87
CA VAL A 29 -0.94 -8.14 21.25
C VAL A 29 -2.26 -8.47 21.93
N CYS A 30 -2.82 -7.54 22.71
CA CYS A 30 -4.16 -7.68 23.27
C CYS A 30 -5.22 -7.56 22.15
N LEU A 31 -6.45 -8.02 22.43
CA LEU A 31 -7.53 -8.01 21.46
C LEU A 31 -7.80 -6.62 20.87
N ASN A 32 -7.72 -5.56 21.68
CA ASN A 32 -7.94 -4.19 21.21
C ASN A 32 -6.87 -3.75 20.20
N HIS A 33 -5.60 -4.00 20.49
CA HIS A 33 -4.51 -3.71 19.57
C HIS A 33 -4.56 -4.57 18.31
N LEU A 34 -4.99 -5.83 18.42
CA LEU A 34 -5.21 -6.69 17.26
C LEU A 34 -6.25 -6.08 16.32
N ILE A 35 -7.39 -5.64 16.85
CA ILE A 35 -8.47 -5.01 16.07
C ILE A 35 -7.94 -3.75 15.36
N GLN A 36 -7.26 -2.86 16.10
CA GLN A 36 -6.68 -1.64 15.52
C GLN A 36 -5.67 -1.94 14.41
N HIS A 37 -4.77 -2.92 14.61
CA HIS A 37 -3.81 -3.32 13.59
C HIS A 37 -4.48 -3.86 12.32
N VAL A 38 -5.54 -4.65 12.47
CA VAL A 38 -6.29 -5.20 11.34
C VAL A 38 -6.98 -4.07 10.56
N GLU A 39 -7.59 -3.10 11.25
CA GLU A 39 -8.23 -1.95 10.62
C GLU A 39 -7.25 -1.06 9.86
N ILE A 40 -6.12 -0.71 10.48
CA ILE A 40 -5.05 0.08 9.84
C ILE A 40 -4.52 -0.67 8.61
N THR A 41 -4.28 -1.98 8.72
CA THR A 41 -3.82 -2.81 7.61
C THR A 41 -4.82 -2.79 6.45
N LYS A 42 -6.12 -2.88 6.75
CA LYS A 42 -7.20 -2.79 5.75
C LYS A 42 -7.20 -1.43 5.03
N GLN A 43 -7.09 -0.33 5.78
CA GLN A 43 -7.02 1.02 5.21
C GLN A 43 -5.77 1.19 4.32
N ASN A 44 -4.61 0.71 4.77
CA ASN A 44 -3.37 0.77 3.99
C ASN A 44 -3.48 -0.02 2.68
N LYS A 45 -4.11 -1.20 2.71
CA LYS A 45 -4.35 -2.00 1.49
C LYS A 45 -5.24 -1.26 0.49
N GLN A 46 -6.27 -0.57 0.96
CA GLN A 46 -7.13 0.26 0.10
C GLN A 46 -6.34 1.41 -0.53
N ARG A 47 -5.52 2.12 0.26
CA ARG A 47 -4.66 3.21 -0.25
C ARG A 47 -3.66 2.71 -1.29
N LEU A 48 -3.02 1.57 -1.06
CA LEU A 48 -2.09 0.96 -2.01
C LEU A 48 -2.77 0.60 -3.34
N ASN A 49 -4.00 0.10 -3.30
CA ASN A 49 -4.75 -0.17 -4.52
C ASN A 49 -5.08 1.12 -5.29
N SER A 50 -5.50 2.19 -4.61
CA SER A 50 -5.73 3.50 -5.25
C SER A 50 -4.48 4.02 -5.96
N VAL A 51 -3.32 4.00 -5.29
CA VAL A 51 -2.05 4.45 -5.88
C VAL A 51 -1.65 3.57 -7.06
N ARG A 52 -1.89 2.26 -6.99
CA ARG A 52 -1.65 1.35 -8.14
C ARG A 52 -2.51 1.73 -9.34
N ASP A 53 -3.78 2.04 -9.12
CA ASP A 53 -4.71 2.40 -10.20
C ASP A 53 -4.35 3.74 -10.84
N GLU A 54 -3.93 4.72 -10.03
CA GLU A 54 -3.39 6.00 -10.51
C GLU A 54 -2.13 5.79 -11.35
N LEU A 55 -1.19 4.95 -10.87
CA LEU A 55 0.03 4.63 -11.61
C LEU A 55 -0.27 3.93 -12.94
N ASN A 56 -1.20 2.98 -12.96
CA ASN A 56 -1.63 2.29 -14.17
C ASN A 56 -2.24 3.27 -15.19
N THR A 57 -3.01 4.25 -14.71
CA THR A 57 -3.57 5.32 -15.54
C THR A 57 -2.47 6.16 -16.18
N VAL A 58 -1.45 6.55 -15.40
CA VAL A 58 -0.28 7.30 -15.90
C VAL A 58 0.51 6.49 -16.91
N ILE A 59 0.79 5.21 -16.64
CA ILE A 59 1.49 4.31 -17.57
C ILE A 59 0.72 4.20 -18.89
N THR A 60 -0.61 4.04 -18.82
CA THR A 60 -1.48 3.96 -20.00
C THR A 60 -1.40 5.26 -20.81
N ALA A 61 -1.51 6.42 -20.16
CA ALA A 61 -1.41 7.71 -20.83
C ALA A 61 -0.03 7.93 -21.49
N LEU A 62 1.05 7.55 -20.81
CA LEU A 62 2.41 7.61 -21.37
C LEU A 62 2.57 6.68 -22.57
N THR A 63 2.03 5.47 -22.50
CA THR A 63 2.05 4.50 -23.61
C THR A 63 1.38 5.08 -24.84
N LEU A 64 0.19 5.67 -24.69
CA LEU A 64 -0.52 6.33 -25.79
C LEU A 64 0.28 7.50 -26.40
N ILE A 65 0.98 8.28 -25.57
CA ILE A 65 1.83 9.39 -26.06
C ILE A 65 3.01 8.84 -26.86
N VAL A 66 3.67 7.79 -26.38
CA VAL A 66 4.81 7.17 -27.06
C VAL A 66 4.36 6.57 -28.39
N GLU A 67 3.28 5.80 -28.41
CA GLU A 67 2.71 5.23 -29.64
C GLU A 67 2.34 6.32 -30.64
N LYS A 68 1.67 7.39 -30.20
CA LYS A 68 1.34 8.53 -31.05
C LYS A 68 2.59 9.19 -31.62
N LYS A 69 3.66 9.35 -30.83
CA LYS A 69 4.93 9.90 -31.31
C LYS A 69 5.61 8.99 -32.31
N LEU A 70 5.62 7.67 -32.09
CA LEU A 70 6.16 6.70 -33.05
C LEU A 70 5.41 6.72 -34.39
N LEU A 71 4.09 6.88 -34.37
CA LEU A 71 3.28 7.02 -35.59
C LEU A 71 3.53 8.35 -36.33
N THR A 72 3.87 9.42 -35.63
CA THR A 72 4.25 10.70 -36.27
C THR A 72 5.68 10.72 -36.82
N ILE A 73 6.52 9.73 -36.47
CA ILE A 73 7.92 9.65 -36.88
C ILE A 73 8.09 8.39 -37.76
N GLY A 74 7.48 8.39 -38.97
CA GLY A 74 7.81 7.40 -40.00
C GLY A 74 7.06 7.56 -41.35
N PRO A 75 7.67 7.17 -42.50
CA PRO A 75 9.09 7.17 -42.84
C PRO A 75 9.49 8.51 -43.49
N ARG A 76 10.75 8.95 -43.31
CA ARG A 76 11.35 9.89 -44.27
C ARG A 76 11.42 9.15 -45.62
N THR A 77 10.44 9.38 -46.49
CA THR A 77 10.56 9.05 -47.90
C THR A 77 11.80 9.78 -48.41
N LYS A 78 12.83 9.02 -48.77
CA LYS A 78 13.98 9.53 -49.51
C LYS A 78 13.43 10.19 -50.77
N PHE A 79 13.79 11.45 -50.97
CA PHE A 79 13.72 12.07 -52.28
C PHE A 79 14.78 11.40 -53.15
N ASP A 80 14.33 10.67 -54.16
CA ASP A 80 15.07 10.38 -55.40
C ASP A 80 14.10 10.62 -56.56
#